data_AF-V9D8T0-F1
#
_entry.id   AF-V9D8T0-F1
#
_cell.length_a   1.000
_cell.length_b   1.000
_cell.length_c   1.000
_cell.angle_alpha   90.00
_cell.angle_beta   90.00
_cell.angle_gamma   90.00
#
_symmetry.space_group_name_H-M   'P 1'
#
loop_
_entity.id
_entity.type
_entity.pdbx_description
1 polymer ?
#
loop_
_entity_poly.entity_id
_entity_poly.type
_entity_poly.pdbx_seq_one_letter_code
_entity_poly.pdbx_strand_id
1 'polypeptide(L)'
;MARKKSHKPKGETRTSFMFPSLHQAVANAVSDQMAVPWFCEIDSDRGARNKWTIHVMGRFRCRNTCGTNGWSSKKVAILIRGYDLNGYNAVVFNQRCRTCDQLGTLTLDENSYVERVADRIQIWAGVQVRRGRHPTSKPSKPHERALCEGCKRGVCRQTDGWEEDYY
;
A
#
# COMPACT_ATOMS: atom_id res chain seq x y z
N MET A 1 -43.47 17.71 8.95
CA MET A 1 -42.03 17.40 9.16
C MET A 1 -41.52 16.55 8.00
N ALA A 2 -40.59 17.05 7.19
CA ALA A 2 -40.06 16.30 6.05
C ALA A 2 -38.99 15.29 6.50
N ARG A 3 -39.25 13.99 6.27
CA ARG A 3 -38.27 12.92 6.51
C ARG A 3 -37.08 13.11 5.55
N LYS A 4 -35.91 13.48 6.08
CA LYS A 4 -34.65 13.47 5.33
C LYS A 4 -34.40 12.03 4.85
N LYS A 5 -34.40 11.81 3.53
CA LYS A 5 -33.99 10.55 2.93
C LYS A 5 -32.52 10.32 3.28
N SER A 6 -32.25 9.32 4.13
CA SER A 6 -30.89 8.88 4.44
C SER A 6 -30.25 8.38 3.14
N HIS A 7 -29.28 9.14 2.62
CA HIS A 7 -28.45 8.65 1.54
C HIS A 7 -27.64 7.48 2.10
N LYS A 8 -27.97 6.25 1.68
CA LYS A 8 -27.14 5.08 2.01
C LYS A 8 -25.74 5.37 1.47
N PRO A 9 -24.67 5.27 2.29
CA PRO A 9 -23.33 5.44 1.80
C PRO A 9 -23.08 4.41 0.69
N LYS A 10 -22.73 4.88 -0.50
CA LYS A 10 -22.33 4.04 -1.63
C LYS A 10 -21.06 3.30 -1.20
N GLY A 11 -21.08 1.97 -1.25
CA GLY A 11 -19.94 1.14 -0.84
C GLY A 11 -18.69 1.47 -1.66
N GLU A 12 -17.51 1.26 -1.09
CA GLU A 12 -16.24 1.38 -1.82
C GLU A 12 -16.22 0.33 -2.95
N THR A 13 -15.77 0.72 -4.15
CA THR A 13 -15.69 -0.18 -5.31
C THR A 13 -14.25 -0.36 -5.80
N ARG A 14 -13.31 0.45 -5.31
CA ARG A 14 -11.91 0.41 -5.71
C ARG A 14 -11.18 -0.72 -5.01
N THR A 15 -10.56 -1.58 -5.83
CA THR A 15 -9.74 -2.71 -5.40
C THR A 15 -8.29 -2.31 -5.14
N SER A 16 -7.88 -1.13 -5.60
CA SER A 16 -6.58 -0.55 -5.32
C SER A 16 -6.62 0.99 -5.41
N PHE A 17 -5.58 1.61 -4.86
CA PHE A 17 -5.42 3.06 -4.82
C PHE A 17 -3.97 3.43 -5.12
N MET A 18 -3.77 4.61 -5.69
CA MET A 18 -2.49 5.30 -5.70
C MET A 18 -2.62 6.62 -4.94
N PHE A 19 -1.51 7.14 -4.43
CA PHE A 19 -1.49 8.33 -3.57
C PHE A 19 -0.59 9.42 -4.16
N PRO A 20 -0.96 10.05 -5.30
CA PRO A 20 -0.17 11.13 -5.90
C PRO A 20 0.01 12.32 -4.95
N SER A 21 -0.95 12.57 -4.05
CA SER A 21 -0.85 13.61 -3.02
C SER A 21 0.31 13.43 -2.04
N LEU A 22 0.84 12.20 -1.90
CA LEU A 22 2.00 11.90 -1.06
C LEU A 22 3.32 11.98 -1.82
N HIS A 23 3.30 12.33 -3.11
CA HIS A 23 4.50 12.40 -3.94
C HIS A 23 5.55 13.34 -3.35
N GLN A 24 5.15 14.54 -2.93
CA GLN A 24 6.10 15.50 -2.34
C GLN A 24 6.77 14.96 -1.08
N ALA A 25 6.02 14.24 -0.23
CA ALA A 25 6.59 13.62 0.97
C ALA A 25 7.59 12.52 0.63
N VAL A 26 7.34 11.72 -0.42
CA VAL A 26 8.30 10.74 -0.95
C VAL A 26 9.53 11.42 -1.51
N ALA A 27 9.36 12.48 -2.32
CA ALA A 27 10.47 13.23 -2.91
C ALA A 27 11.35 13.90 -1.83
N ASN A 28 10.77 14.32 -0.71
CA ASN A 28 11.52 14.88 0.41
C ASN A 28 12.23 13.81 1.26
N ALA A 29 11.80 12.55 1.18
CA ALA A 29 12.32 11.45 1.99
C ALA A 29 13.48 10.69 1.32
N VAL A 30 13.72 10.91 0.03
CA VAL A 30 14.87 10.33 -0.68
C VAL A 30 16.13 11.20 -0.46
N SER A 31 17.31 10.57 -0.55
CA SER A 31 18.60 11.28 -0.47
C SER A 31 18.76 12.33 -1.57
N ASP A 32 19.43 13.42 -1.22
CA ASP A 32 19.92 14.47 -2.13
C ASP A 32 20.98 13.98 -3.14
N GLN A 33 21.53 12.78 -2.96
CA GLN A 33 22.53 12.17 -3.85
C GLN A 33 21.94 11.54 -5.11
N MET A 34 20.61 11.53 -5.28
CA MET A 34 19.93 11.04 -6.48
C MET A 34 19.08 12.10 -7.16
N ALA A 35 18.74 11.86 -8.43
CA ALA A 35 17.77 12.68 -9.13
C ALA A 35 16.41 12.62 -8.43
N VAL A 36 15.74 13.77 -8.35
CA VAL A 36 14.40 13.91 -7.76
C VAL A 36 13.44 12.97 -8.49
N PRO A 37 12.69 12.12 -7.76
CA PRO A 37 11.77 11.19 -8.38
C PRO A 37 10.58 11.94 -8.99
N TRP A 38 9.94 11.34 -10.00
CA TRP A 38 8.68 11.83 -10.56
C TRP A 38 7.59 10.77 -10.43
N PHE A 39 6.33 11.20 -10.26
CA PHE A 39 5.20 10.29 -10.10
C PHE A 39 4.56 9.92 -11.44
N CYS A 40 4.42 8.62 -11.71
CA CYS A 40 3.71 8.10 -12.86
C CYS A 40 2.23 7.86 -12.50
N GLU A 41 1.32 8.64 -13.11
CA GLU A 41 -0.13 8.51 -12.84
C GLU A 41 -0.78 7.27 -13.46
N ILE A 42 -0.06 6.56 -14.32
CA ILE A 42 -0.58 5.40 -15.05
C ILE A 42 -0.30 4.14 -14.23
N ASP A 43 -1.34 3.46 -13.76
CA ASP A 43 -1.24 2.10 -13.20
C ASP A 43 -1.04 1.08 -14.33
N SER A 44 0.20 0.98 -14.82
CA SER A 44 0.57 0.01 -15.86
C SER A 44 1.97 -0.53 -15.65
N ASP A 45 2.14 -1.80 -15.98
CA ASP A 45 3.46 -2.44 -16.04
C ASP A 45 4.27 -2.00 -17.27
N ARG A 46 3.65 -1.34 -18.26
CA ARG A 46 4.32 -0.90 -19.48
C ARG A 46 5.38 0.14 -19.16
N GLY A 47 6.63 -0.14 -19.55
CA GLY A 47 7.77 0.74 -19.30
C GLY A 47 8.35 0.66 -17.88
N ALA A 48 7.77 -0.16 -16.99
CA ALA A 48 8.35 -0.40 -15.68
C ALA A 48 9.64 -1.22 -15.84
N ARG A 49 10.75 -0.72 -15.31
CA ARG A 49 12.04 -1.41 -15.27
C ARG A 49 12.14 -2.33 -14.06
N ASN A 50 11.59 -1.87 -12.94
CA ASN A 50 11.67 -2.56 -11.66
C ASN A 50 10.29 -2.69 -11.04
N LYS A 51 10.07 -3.77 -10.28
CA LYS A 51 8.86 -3.98 -9.48
C LYS A 51 9.25 -4.52 -8.12
N TRP A 52 8.61 -4.02 -7.08
CA TRP A 52 8.79 -4.51 -5.73
C TRP A 52 7.46 -4.58 -5.01
N THR A 53 7.23 -5.68 -4.31
CA THR A 53 6.05 -5.84 -3.46
C THR A 53 6.47 -5.96 -2.01
N ILE A 54 5.84 -5.16 -1.17
CA ILE A 54 6.00 -5.18 0.28
C ILE A 54 4.65 -4.90 0.94
N HIS A 55 4.65 -4.75 2.26
CA HIS A 55 3.50 -4.32 3.02
C HIS A 55 3.73 -2.93 3.62
N VAL A 56 2.68 -2.13 3.63
CA VAL A 56 2.58 -0.88 4.38
C VAL A 56 1.55 -1.04 5.49
N MET A 57 1.67 -0.19 6.50
CA MET A 57 0.68 -0.10 7.56
C MET A 57 -0.58 0.62 7.07
N GLY A 58 -1.72 0.22 7.61
CA GLY A 58 -3.00 0.82 7.28
C GLY A 58 -4.12 0.17 8.07
N ARG A 59 -5.25 0.86 8.10
CA ARG A 59 -6.49 0.40 8.72
C ARG A 59 -7.55 0.18 7.65
N PHE A 60 -8.30 -0.90 7.82
CA PHE A 60 -9.45 -1.22 6.99
C PHE A 60 -10.72 -1.12 7.82
N ARG A 61 -11.76 -0.48 7.28
CA ARG A 61 -13.09 -0.41 7.91
C ARG A 61 -14.17 -0.84 6.93
N CYS A 62 -14.95 -1.84 7.30
CA CYS A 62 -16.20 -2.13 6.59
C CYS A 62 -17.22 -1.03 6.93
N ARG A 63 -17.75 -0.35 5.92
CA ARG A 63 -18.84 0.65 6.08
C ARG A 63 -20.19 0.13 5.57
N ASN A 64 -20.27 -1.16 5.29
CA ASN A 64 -21.48 -1.79 4.75
C ASN A 64 -22.40 -2.25 5.88
N THR A 65 -23.60 -2.67 5.51
CA THR A 65 -24.70 -3.01 6.42
C THR A 65 -24.47 -4.23 7.31
N CYS A 66 -23.34 -4.93 7.18
CA CYS A 66 -23.08 -6.18 7.91
C CYS A 66 -22.74 -6.00 9.39
N GLY A 67 -22.83 -4.78 9.94
CA GLY A 67 -22.68 -4.50 11.37
C GLY A 67 -21.27 -4.64 11.96
N THR A 68 -20.31 -5.18 11.19
CA THR A 68 -18.93 -5.36 11.66
C THR A 68 -18.04 -4.15 11.35
N ASN A 69 -17.10 -3.85 12.24
CA ASN A 69 -16.14 -2.74 12.05
C ASN A 69 -15.01 -3.03 11.04
N GLY A 70 -15.01 -4.17 10.36
CA GLY A 70 -13.88 -4.66 9.57
C GLY A 70 -12.83 -5.38 10.44
N TRP A 71 -11.65 -5.64 9.86
CA TRP A 71 -10.54 -6.32 10.51
C TRP A 71 -9.23 -5.56 10.25
N SER A 72 -8.19 -5.82 11.04
CA SER A 72 -6.87 -5.20 10.89
C SER A 72 -5.80 -6.29 10.85
N SER A 73 -4.99 -6.29 9.78
CA SER A 73 -3.79 -7.11 9.62
C SER A 73 -2.51 -6.34 9.91
N LYS A 74 -2.57 -5.00 9.99
CA LYS A 74 -1.41 -4.09 9.83
C LYS A 74 -0.57 -4.32 8.56
N LYS A 75 -1.02 -5.18 7.65
CA LYS A 75 -0.33 -5.60 6.42
C LYS A 75 -1.24 -5.30 5.24
N VAL A 76 -1.01 -4.15 4.61
CA VAL A 76 -1.67 -3.77 3.36
C VAL A 76 -0.65 -3.92 2.24
N ALA A 77 -0.98 -4.73 1.23
CA ALA A 77 -0.08 -4.99 0.12
C ALA A 77 0.12 -3.73 -0.71
N ILE A 78 1.36 -3.47 -1.11
CA ILE A 78 1.73 -2.39 -2.02
C ILE A 78 2.62 -2.93 -3.14
N LEU A 79 2.34 -2.54 -4.38
CA LEU A 79 3.21 -2.76 -5.53
C LEU A 79 3.84 -1.43 -5.92
N ILE A 80 5.16 -1.34 -5.78
CA ILE A 80 5.96 -0.20 -6.20
C ILE A 80 6.56 -0.56 -7.55
N ARG A 81 6.46 0.34 -8.52
CA ARG A 81 7.09 0.20 -9.83
C ARG A 81 8.05 1.35 -10.06
N GLY A 82 9.20 1.03 -10.64
CA GLY A 82 10.21 2.00 -11.05
C GLY A 82 10.26 2.10 -12.56
N TYR A 83 10.39 3.33 -13.06
CA TYR A 83 10.49 3.71 -14.47
C TYR A 83 11.81 4.45 -14.70
N ASP A 84 12.13 4.70 -15.97
CA ASP A 84 13.33 5.45 -16.35
C ASP A 84 13.33 6.86 -15.70
N LEU A 85 14.53 7.41 -15.50
CA LEU A 85 14.74 8.75 -14.92
C LEU A 85 14.12 8.90 -13.52
N ASN A 86 14.21 7.89 -12.66
CA ASN A 86 13.65 7.86 -11.30
C ASN A 86 12.12 8.06 -11.24
N GLY A 87 11.41 7.63 -12.28
CA GLY A 87 9.96 7.57 -12.23
C GLY A 87 9.45 6.47 -11.33
N TYR A 88 8.32 6.68 -10.66
CA TYR A 88 7.69 5.61 -9.90
C TYR A 88 6.17 5.73 -9.85
N ASN A 89 5.51 4.61 -9.59
CA ASN A 89 4.17 4.61 -9.00
C ASN A 89 4.10 3.59 -7.86
N ALA A 90 3.06 3.69 -7.04
CA ALA A 90 2.84 2.77 -5.95
C ALA A 90 1.34 2.49 -5.78
N VAL A 91 0.97 1.24 -6.05
CA VAL A 91 -0.41 0.76 -6.01
C VAL A 91 -0.65 0.01 -4.71
N VAL A 92 -1.50 0.56 -3.86
CA VAL A 92 -1.91 -0.05 -2.59
C VAL A 92 -3.20 -0.82 -2.81
N PHE A 93 -3.21 -2.10 -2.47
CA PHE A 93 -4.36 -2.97 -2.68
C PHE A 93 -5.33 -2.91 -1.49
N ASN A 94 -6.62 -2.80 -1.81
CA ASN A 94 -7.68 -2.77 -0.81
C ASN A 94 -7.90 -4.16 -0.18
N GLN A 95 -8.72 -4.18 0.86
CA GLN A 95 -9.12 -5.39 1.59
C GLN A 95 -10.64 -5.58 1.51
N ARG A 96 -11.11 -6.79 1.75
CA ARG A 96 -12.53 -7.14 1.83
C ARG A 96 -12.95 -7.48 3.24
N CYS A 97 -14.22 -7.24 3.54
CA CYS A 97 -14.81 -7.61 4.83
C CYS A 97 -15.00 -9.13 4.94
N ARG A 98 -14.62 -9.73 6.07
CA ARG A 98 -14.87 -11.16 6.37
C ARG A 98 -16.32 -11.59 6.24
N THR A 99 -17.25 -10.72 6.65
CA THR A 99 -18.67 -11.07 6.78
C THR A 99 -19.45 -10.88 5.50
N CYS A 100 -19.18 -9.82 4.73
CA CYS A 100 -19.97 -9.49 3.54
C CYS A 100 -19.18 -9.52 2.23
N ASP A 101 -17.88 -9.83 2.29
CA ASP A 101 -16.93 -9.83 1.16
C ASP A 101 -16.89 -8.53 0.34
N GLN A 102 -17.53 -7.47 0.83
CA GLN A 102 -17.48 -6.15 0.19
C GLN A 102 -16.16 -5.46 0.50
N LEU A 103 -15.72 -4.62 -0.44
CA LEU A 103 -14.61 -3.71 -0.23
C LEU A 103 -14.98 -2.71 0.88
N GLY A 104 -14.01 -2.41 1.71
CA GLY A 104 -14.13 -1.40 2.76
C GLY A 104 -13.26 -0.20 2.49
N THR A 105 -13.34 0.75 3.41
CA THR A 105 -12.56 1.99 3.33
C THR A 105 -11.17 1.75 3.89
N LEU A 106 -10.16 1.92 3.04
CA LEU A 106 -8.76 1.92 3.42
C LEU A 106 -8.37 3.29 4.00
N THR A 107 -7.69 3.27 5.13
CA THR A 107 -6.95 4.41 5.68
C THR A 107 -5.49 4.01 5.73
N LEU A 108 -4.68 4.61 4.87
CA LEU A 108 -3.25 4.33 4.76
C LEU A 108 -2.49 5.01 5.92
N ASP A 109 -1.47 4.35 6.44
CA ASP A 109 -0.46 5.02 7.26
C ASP A 109 0.54 5.71 6.33
N GLU A 110 0.46 7.04 6.25
CA GLU A 110 1.24 7.83 5.29
C GLU A 110 2.75 7.73 5.55
N ASN A 111 3.17 7.71 6.81
CA ASN A 111 4.58 7.57 7.18
C ASN A 111 5.13 6.22 6.72
N SER A 112 4.40 5.13 7.01
CA SER A 112 4.77 3.80 6.54
C SER A 112 4.79 3.72 5.01
N TYR A 113 3.91 4.43 4.32
CA TYR A 113 3.93 4.48 2.85
C TYR A 113 5.16 5.22 2.35
N VAL A 114 5.41 6.43 2.86
CA VAL A 114 6.52 7.30 2.44
C VAL A 114 7.85 6.59 2.66
N GLU A 115 8.08 6.04 3.86
CA GLU A 115 9.31 5.31 4.20
C GLU A 115 9.56 4.15 3.21
N ARG A 116 8.56 3.27 3.02
CA ARG A 116 8.71 2.07 2.17
C ARG A 116 8.91 2.40 0.69
N VAL A 117 8.23 3.45 0.21
CA VAL A 117 8.33 3.89 -1.19
C VAL A 117 9.67 4.59 -1.42
N ALA A 118 10.06 5.52 -0.54
CA ALA A 118 11.33 6.21 -0.62
C ALA A 118 12.50 5.22 -0.55
N ASP A 119 12.55 4.34 0.45
CA ASP A 119 13.59 3.31 0.57
C ASP A 119 13.76 2.51 -0.73
N ARG A 120 12.65 2.11 -1.36
CA ARG A 120 12.70 1.32 -2.59
C ARG A 120 13.23 2.13 -3.77
N ILE A 121 12.83 3.39 -3.92
CA ILE A 121 13.37 4.29 -4.95
C ILE A 121 14.87 4.46 -4.75
N GLN A 122 15.30 4.68 -3.51
CA GLN A 122 16.72 4.87 -3.17
C GLN A 122 17.56 3.64 -3.49
N ILE A 123 17.07 2.44 -3.14
CA ILE A 123 17.74 1.17 -3.49
C ILE A 123 17.89 1.02 -5.00
N TRP A 124 16.87 1.35 -5.79
CA TRP A 124 16.97 1.27 -7.26
C TRP A 124 17.93 2.30 -7.86
N ALA A 125 18.12 3.43 -7.20
CA ALA A 125 19.12 4.43 -7.57
C ALA A 125 20.53 4.08 -7.04
N GLY A 126 20.73 2.94 -6.38
CA GLY A 126 22.01 2.50 -5.86
C GLY A 126 22.47 3.22 -4.58
N VAL A 127 21.58 3.97 -3.92
CA VAL A 127 21.89 4.64 -2.65
C VAL A 127 21.75 3.67 -1.50
N GLN A 128 22.76 3.64 -0.62
CA GLN A 128 22.72 2.80 0.58
C GLN A 128 21.69 3.32 1.58
N VAL A 129 20.59 2.59 1.71
CA VAL A 129 19.60 2.84 2.75
C VAL A 129 20.02 2.08 4.00
N ARG A 130 20.45 2.81 5.04
CA ARG A 130 20.63 2.24 6.38
C ARG A 130 19.25 1.83 6.91
N ARG A 131 18.89 0.55 6.80
CA ARG A 131 17.68 0.03 7.44
C ARG A 131 17.84 0.17 8.96
N GLY A 132 17.24 1.21 9.52
CA GLY A 132 16.87 1.22 10.92
C GLY A 132 16.01 -0.02 11.15
N ARG A 133 16.52 -0.90 12.02
CA ARG A 133 15.89 -2.16 12.45
C ARG A 133 14.37 -2.03 12.38
N HIS A 134 13.72 -2.74 11.46
CA HIS A 134 12.27 -2.75 11.37
C HIS A 134 11.71 -2.93 12.79
N PRO A 135 10.66 -2.19 13.20
CA PRO A 135 10.02 -2.45 14.46
C PRO A 135 9.70 -3.94 14.50
N THR A 136 10.16 -4.60 15.55
CA THR A 136 9.76 -5.94 15.96
C THR A 136 8.24 -5.92 16.11
N SER A 137 7.56 -6.06 14.99
CA SER A 137 6.11 -5.98 14.95
C SER A 137 5.66 -7.27 15.59
N LYS A 138 5.20 -7.14 16.84
CA LYS A 138 4.46 -8.19 17.57
C LYS A 138 3.59 -8.94 16.56
N PRO A 139 3.55 -10.28 16.60
CA PRO A 139 2.88 -11.10 15.59
C PRO A 139 1.55 -10.46 15.21
N SER A 140 1.52 -9.89 14.00
CA SER A 140 0.30 -9.29 13.48
C SER A 140 -0.67 -10.44 13.22
N LYS A 141 -1.98 -10.18 13.35
CA LYS A 141 -2.98 -11.16 12.92
C LYS A 141 -2.64 -11.67 11.51
N PRO A 142 -2.84 -12.96 11.22
CA PRO A 142 -2.46 -13.55 9.94
C PRO A 142 -3.05 -12.74 8.79
N HIS A 143 -2.26 -12.54 7.74
CA HIS A 143 -2.72 -11.88 6.53
C HIS A 143 -3.73 -12.80 5.82
N GLU A 144 -4.98 -12.37 5.71
CA GLU A 144 -6.03 -13.19 5.10
C GLU A 144 -6.04 -13.01 3.58
N ARG A 145 -5.30 -13.88 2.88
CA ARG A 145 -5.13 -13.85 1.42
C ARG A 145 -6.45 -13.75 0.65
N ALA A 146 -7.48 -14.48 1.11
CA ALA A 146 -8.79 -14.51 0.48
C ALA A 146 -9.51 -13.15 0.51
N LEU A 147 -9.10 -12.24 1.40
CA LEU A 147 -9.68 -10.91 1.55
C LEU A 147 -8.77 -9.80 1.03
N CYS A 148 -7.54 -10.11 0.59
CA CYS A 148 -6.60 -9.14 0.08
C CYS A 148 -6.63 -9.07 -1.45
N GLU A 149 -6.93 -7.89 -2.00
CA GLU A 149 -6.93 -7.68 -3.45
C GLU A 149 -5.54 -7.87 -4.07
N GLY A 150 -4.47 -7.63 -3.29
CA GLY A 150 -3.10 -7.90 -3.71
C GLY A 150 -2.80 -9.40 -3.83
N CYS A 151 -3.31 -10.22 -2.91
CA CYS A 151 -3.20 -11.69 -3.01
C CYS A 151 -4.07 -12.23 -4.15
N LYS A 152 -5.29 -11.73 -4.32
CA LYS A 152 -6.17 -12.12 -5.43
C LYS A 152 -5.55 -11.83 -6.79
N ARG A 153 -4.72 -10.78 -6.89
CA ARG A 153 -3.93 -10.44 -8.09
C ARG A 153 -2.59 -11.17 -8.19
N GLY A 154 -2.22 -12.01 -7.22
CA GLY A 154 -0.94 -12.73 -7.20
C GLY A 154 0.29 -11.84 -6.93
N VAL A 155 0.08 -10.62 -6.46
CA VAL A 155 1.15 -9.62 -6.26
C VAL A 155 1.69 -9.67 -4.83
N CYS A 156 0.80 -9.80 -3.86
CA CYS A 156 1.16 -9.79 -2.43
C CYS A 156 2.00 -11.02 -2.07
N ARG A 157 3.31 -10.82 -1.89
CA ARG A 157 4.22 -11.83 -1.34
C ARG A 157 3.90 -12.01 0.14
N GLN A 158 3.37 -13.17 0.50
CA GLN A 158 3.31 -13.59 1.89
C GLN A 158 4.75 -13.81 2.37
N THR A 159 5.32 -12.86 3.08
CA THR A 159 6.49 -13.15 3.92
C THR A 159 5.97 -13.81 5.19
N ASP A 160 5.68 -15.10 5.06
CA ASP A 160 5.43 -15.99 6.18
C ASP A 160 6.80 -16.31 6.80
N GLY A 161 7.40 -15.33 7.48
CA GLY A 161 8.74 -15.47 8.04
C GLY A 161 9.70 -14.39 7.57
N TRP A 162 10.66 -14.15 8.45
CA TRP A 162 11.72 -13.18 8.32
C TRP A 162 12.61 -13.53 7.12
N GLU A 163 12.64 -12.68 6.10
CA GLU A 163 13.80 -12.60 5.23
C GLU A 163 14.66 -11.44 5.74
N GLU A 164 15.56 -11.77 6.66
CA GLU A 164 16.94 -11.32 6.51
C GLU A 164 17.38 -11.82 5.13
N ASP A 165 17.58 -10.90 4.17
CA ASP A 165 18.81 -10.89 3.37
C ASP A 165 18.84 -9.71 2.38
N TYR A 166 19.95 -9.00 2.48
CA TYR A 166 20.74 -8.21 1.54
C TYR A 166 20.14 -7.77 0.19
N TYR A 167 20.18 -6.45 -0.05
CA TYR A 167 20.96 -5.72 -1.07
C TYR A 167 20.38 -4.30 -1.21
#